data_AF-A0A9E4EMU4-F1
#
_entry.id   AF-A0A9E4EMU4-F1
#
_cell.length_a   1.000
_cell.length_b   1.000
_cell.length_c   1.000
_cell.angle_alpha   90.00
_cell.angle_beta   90.00
_cell.angle_gamma   90.00
#
_symmetry.space_group_name_H-M   'P 1'
#
loop_
_entity.id
_entity.type
_entity.pdbx_description
1 polymer ?
#
loop_
_entity_poly.entity_id
_entity_poly.type
_entity_poly.pdbx_seq_one_letter_code
_entity_poly.pdbx_strand_id
1 'polypeptide(L)'
;MHFEGGEKLGPINGTEYVYAFEALTEGETTYMLLTPYRHYRNNSPSVDVIRSDDNGKSWQFVANLTKAFGNAPINETSFLRYEDGYIFNTRGLDGIQRMHLTDESFRLIREVNLTETCTFIRAQIGRPRLFKRDG
;
A
#
# COMPACT_ATOMS: atom_id res chain seq x y z
N MET A 1 -8.09 0.57 -21.60
CA MET A 1 -7.26 -0.65 -21.55
C MET A 1 -7.98 -1.64 -20.66
N HIS A 2 -8.71 -2.59 -21.26
CA HIS A 2 -9.32 -3.71 -20.53
C HIS A 2 -8.29 -4.82 -20.51
N PHE A 3 -7.88 -5.26 -19.32
CA PHE A 3 -7.10 -6.48 -19.17
C PHE A 3 -8.07 -7.66 -19.21
N GLU A 4 -8.30 -8.22 -20.39
CA GLU A 4 -8.95 -9.53 -20.53
C GLU A 4 -7.86 -10.60 -20.46
N GLY A 5 -7.89 -11.45 -19.43
CA GLY A 5 -7.03 -12.65 -19.39
C GLY A 5 -6.44 -13.06 -18.03
N GLY A 6 -6.69 -12.33 -16.94
CA GLY A 6 -6.33 -12.80 -15.59
C GLY A 6 -7.51 -13.49 -14.91
N GLU A 7 -7.27 -14.61 -14.24
CA GLU A 7 -8.22 -15.10 -13.24
C GLU A 7 -8.41 -14.00 -12.18
N LYS A 8 -9.68 -13.70 -11.85
CA LYS A 8 -9.96 -12.78 -10.76
C LYS A 8 -9.41 -13.41 -9.48
N LEU A 9 -8.73 -12.61 -8.66
CA LEU A 9 -8.24 -13.00 -7.33
C LEU A 9 -9.34 -13.60 -6.42
N GLY A 10 -10.61 -13.38 -6.78
CA GLY A 10 -11.76 -13.71 -5.94
C GLY A 10 -11.85 -12.79 -4.73
N PRO A 11 -12.93 -12.88 -3.95
CA PRO A 11 -13.02 -12.16 -2.69
C PRO A 11 -12.07 -12.79 -1.65
N ILE A 12 -11.24 -11.96 -1.00
CA ILE A 12 -10.44 -12.36 0.17
C ILE A 12 -11.16 -11.82 1.40
N ASN A 13 -11.58 -12.72 2.31
CA ASN A 13 -12.43 -12.37 3.46
C ASN A 13 -13.65 -11.51 3.07
N GLY A 14 -14.30 -11.85 1.95
CA GLY A 14 -15.48 -11.13 1.44
C GLY A 14 -15.17 -9.77 0.79
N THR A 15 -13.91 -9.35 0.72
CA THR A 15 -13.50 -8.13 0.01
C THR A 15 -13.04 -8.46 -1.40
N GLU A 16 -13.68 -7.86 -2.40
CA GLU A 16 -13.18 -7.87 -3.78
C GLU A 16 -12.13 -6.77 -3.98
N TYR A 17 -11.08 -7.11 -4.73
CA TYR A 17 -10.01 -6.19 -5.09
C TYR A 17 -10.00 -5.94 -6.60
N VAL A 18 -9.60 -4.72 -6.96
CA VAL A 18 -9.72 -4.19 -8.33
C VAL A 18 -8.40 -3.76 -8.91
N TYR A 19 -7.43 -3.46 -8.05
CA TYR A 19 -6.15 -2.95 -8.49
C TYR A 19 -5.06 -3.29 -7.49
N ALA A 20 -4.11 -4.13 -7.90
CA ALA A 20 -2.84 -4.33 -7.22
C ALA A 20 -1.81 -3.36 -7.78
N PHE A 21 -0.98 -2.76 -6.92
CA PHE A 21 -0.05 -1.71 -7.37
C PHE A 21 1.36 -1.75 -6.80
N GLU A 22 1.60 -2.53 -5.75
CA GLU A 22 2.91 -2.77 -5.16
C GLU A 22 2.93 -4.14 -4.49
N ALA A 23 4.06 -4.82 -4.52
CA ALA A 23 4.26 -6.08 -3.82
C ALA A 23 5.69 -6.19 -3.28
N LEU A 24 5.86 -6.92 -2.19
CA LEU A 24 7.14 -7.25 -1.59
C LEU A 24 7.15 -8.74 -1.27
N THR A 25 8.17 -9.46 -1.73
CA THR A 25 8.37 -10.87 -1.41
C THR A 25 9.59 -11.02 -0.52
N GLU A 26 9.41 -11.68 0.62
CA GLU A 26 10.44 -11.98 1.62
C GLU A 26 10.39 -13.48 1.90
N GLY A 27 11.40 -14.22 1.39
CA GLY A 27 11.39 -15.67 1.43
C GLY A 27 10.20 -16.25 0.66
N GLU A 28 9.36 -17.04 1.33
CA GLU A 28 8.14 -17.64 0.75
C GLU A 28 6.89 -16.76 0.92
N THR A 29 7.01 -15.65 1.65
CA THR A 29 5.90 -14.75 1.95
C THR A 29 5.88 -13.59 0.96
N THR A 30 4.73 -13.36 0.33
CA THR A 30 4.48 -12.17 -0.52
C THR A 30 3.40 -11.30 0.10
N TYR A 31 3.73 -10.04 0.35
CA TYR A 31 2.79 -8.98 0.70
C TYR A 31 2.42 -8.20 -0.56
N MET A 32 1.15 -7.81 -0.68
CA MET A 32 0.67 -7.01 -1.80
C MET A 32 -0.23 -5.88 -1.31
N LEU A 33 -0.06 -4.70 -1.90
CA LEU A 33 -0.92 -3.55 -1.70
C LEU A 33 -1.98 -3.47 -2.80
N LEU A 34 -3.24 -3.36 -2.38
CA LEU A 34 -4.38 -3.33 -3.29
C LEU A 34 -5.40 -2.26 -2.92
N THR A 35 -6.10 -1.79 -3.94
CA THR A 35 -7.33 -1.03 -3.82
C THR A 35 -8.52 -2.00 -3.82
N PRO A 36 -9.37 -1.97 -2.78
CA PRO A 36 -10.60 -2.78 -2.74
C PRO A 36 -11.71 -2.15 -3.60
N TYR A 37 -12.60 -2.94 -4.18
CA TYR A 37 -13.70 -2.47 -5.05
C TYR A 37 -14.58 -1.39 -4.38
N ARG A 38 -14.79 -1.51 -3.07
CA ARG A 38 -15.53 -0.53 -2.24
C ARG A 38 -14.99 0.89 -2.34
N HIS A 39 -13.70 1.05 -2.68
CA HIS A 39 -13.08 2.34 -2.94
C HIS A 39 -13.84 3.14 -4.00
N TYR A 40 -14.08 2.52 -5.16
CA TYR A 40 -14.75 3.16 -6.28
C TYR A 40 -16.27 3.27 -6.09
N ARG A 41 -16.88 2.29 -5.42
CA ARG A 41 -18.32 2.30 -5.18
C ARG A 41 -18.77 3.41 -4.23
N ASN A 42 -17.99 3.67 -3.17
CA ASN A 42 -18.39 4.56 -2.08
C ASN A 42 -17.52 5.82 -1.98
N ASN A 43 -16.62 6.06 -2.94
CA ASN A 43 -15.61 7.12 -2.89
C ASN A 43 -14.84 7.12 -1.55
N SER A 44 -14.45 5.93 -1.09
CA SER A 44 -13.79 5.72 0.20
C SER A 44 -12.36 5.22 -0.01
N PRO A 45 -11.36 6.14 -0.01
CA PRO A 45 -9.94 5.80 -0.07
C PRO A 45 -9.58 4.66 0.89
N SER A 46 -8.96 3.62 0.34
CA SER A 46 -8.57 2.44 1.11
C SER A 46 -7.42 1.77 0.38
N VAL A 47 -6.33 1.57 1.12
CA VAL A 47 -5.24 0.68 0.71
C VAL A 47 -5.22 -0.47 1.70
N ASP A 48 -5.38 -1.68 1.19
CA ASP A 48 -5.28 -2.91 1.99
C ASP A 48 -3.98 -3.63 1.69
N VAL A 49 -3.46 -4.33 2.69
CA VAL A 49 -2.37 -5.30 2.58
C VAL A 49 -2.98 -6.68 2.63
N ILE A 50 -2.63 -7.51 1.65
CA ILE A 50 -2.86 -8.96 1.70
C ILE A 50 -1.52 -9.68 1.71
N ARG A 51 -1.51 -10.91 2.22
CA ARG A 51 -0.35 -11.79 2.28
C ARG A 51 -0.66 -13.13 1.65
N SER A 52 0.32 -13.68 0.94
CA SER A 52 0.37 -15.07 0.56
C SER A 52 1.63 -15.69 1.15
N ASP A 53 1.51 -16.89 1.69
CA ASP A 53 2.63 -17.69 2.23
C ASP A 53 2.90 -18.93 1.36
N ASP A 54 2.31 -19.00 0.17
CA ASP A 54 2.34 -20.17 -0.73
C ASP A 54 2.59 -19.77 -2.20
N ASN A 55 3.38 -18.71 -2.40
CA ASN A 55 3.73 -18.16 -3.72
C ASN A 55 2.51 -17.71 -4.55
N GLY A 56 1.52 -17.10 -3.89
CA GLY A 56 0.35 -16.49 -4.52
C GLY A 56 -0.81 -17.45 -4.81
N LYS A 57 -0.74 -18.71 -4.33
CA LYS A 57 -1.84 -19.68 -4.52
C LYS A 57 -3.04 -19.38 -3.63
N SER A 58 -2.80 -18.89 -2.42
CA SER A 58 -3.82 -18.39 -1.50
C SER A 58 -3.41 -17.06 -0.88
N TRP A 59 -4.41 -16.27 -0.51
CA TRP A 59 -4.24 -14.91 -0.01
C TRP A 59 -5.09 -14.67 1.23
N GLN A 60 -4.55 -13.93 2.19
CA GLN A 60 -5.23 -13.52 3.41
C GLN A 60 -5.12 -12.01 3.60
N PHE A 61 -6.18 -11.40 4.13
CA PHE A 61 -6.13 -9.99 4.54
C PHE A 61 -5.22 -9.82 5.76
N VAL A 62 -4.38 -8.79 5.75
CA VAL A 62 -3.44 -8.47 6.84
C VAL A 62 -3.79 -7.15 7.51
N ALA A 63 -3.89 -6.06 6.74
CA ALA A 63 -4.06 -4.73 7.31
C ALA A 63 -4.80 -3.79 6.35
N ASN A 64 -5.41 -2.75 6.91
CA ASN A 64 -5.93 -1.61 6.16
C ASN A 64 -5.03 -0.40 6.47
N LEU A 65 -4.15 -0.03 5.54
CA LEU A 65 -3.16 1.02 5.75
C LEU A 65 -3.82 2.39 5.93
N THR A 66 -4.92 2.65 5.24
CA THR A 66 -5.68 3.89 5.41
C THR A 66 -6.10 4.08 6.87
N LYS A 67 -6.66 3.04 7.50
CA LYS A 67 -7.02 3.07 8.92
C LYS A 67 -5.78 3.11 9.82
N ALA A 68 -4.76 2.31 9.51
CA ALA A 68 -3.52 2.27 10.29
C ALA A 68 -2.80 3.62 10.34
N PHE A 69 -2.94 4.43 9.28
CA PHE A 69 -2.37 5.78 9.16
C PHE A 69 -3.39 6.86 9.51
N GLY A 70 -4.31 6.59 10.44
CA GLY A 70 -5.23 7.62 10.97
C GLY A 70 -6.33 8.06 10.00
N ASN A 71 -6.80 7.18 9.14
CA ASN A 71 -7.75 7.47 8.04
C ASN A 71 -7.18 8.43 7.00
N ALA A 72 -5.86 8.43 6.78
CA ALA A 72 -5.23 9.22 5.74
C ALA A 72 -5.82 8.86 4.36
N PRO A 73 -6.19 9.85 3.52
CA PRO A 73 -6.80 9.61 2.22
C PRO A 73 -5.75 9.17 1.20
N ILE A 74 -5.17 7.99 1.39
CA ILE A 74 -4.06 7.47 0.59
C ILE A 74 -4.55 6.62 -0.59
N ASN A 75 -3.75 6.62 -1.65
CA ASN A 75 -3.90 5.69 -2.77
C ASN A 75 -2.54 5.03 -3.08
N GLU A 76 -2.08 5.07 -4.33
CA GLU A 76 -0.84 4.47 -4.81
C GLU A 76 0.33 4.72 -3.84
N THR A 77 0.74 3.65 -3.18
CA THR A 77 1.72 3.66 -2.09
C THR A 77 2.84 2.69 -2.47
N SER A 78 4.07 3.06 -2.15
CA SER A 78 5.22 2.16 -2.25
C SER A 78 5.74 1.83 -0.86
N PHE A 79 6.31 0.64 -0.69
CA PHE A 79 6.84 0.18 0.58
C PHE A 79 7.99 -0.79 0.40
N LEU A 80 8.83 -0.89 1.41
CA LEU A 80 9.89 -1.88 1.51
C LEU A 80 10.14 -2.25 2.98
N ARG A 81 10.78 -3.41 3.19
CA ARG A 81 11.28 -3.80 4.51
C ARG A 81 12.32 -2.79 4.98
N TYR A 82 12.14 -2.29 6.20
CA TYR A 82 13.06 -1.34 6.83
C TYR A 82 13.18 -1.67 8.30
N GLU A 83 14.38 -2.06 8.74
CA GLU A 83 14.64 -2.52 10.10
C GLU A 83 13.65 -3.66 10.51
N ASP A 84 13.01 -3.54 11.67
CA ASP A 84 12.07 -4.52 12.22
C ASP A 84 10.63 -4.35 11.70
N GLY A 85 10.42 -3.53 10.67
CA GLY A 85 9.10 -3.33 10.08
C GLY A 85 9.17 -2.83 8.64
N TYR A 86 8.34 -1.86 8.32
CA TYR A 86 8.21 -1.36 6.95
C TYR A 86 8.19 0.15 6.90
N ILE A 87 8.81 0.69 5.85
CA ILE A 87 8.71 2.10 5.50
C ILE A 87 7.84 2.25 4.25
N PHE A 88 6.90 3.19 4.33
CA PHE A 88 5.95 3.50 3.28
C PHE A 88 6.18 4.92 2.78
N ASN A 89 6.00 5.12 1.48
CA ASN A 89 5.82 6.43 0.88
C ASN A 89 4.44 6.46 0.22
N THR A 90 3.53 7.25 0.79
CA THR A 90 2.12 7.27 0.39
C THR A 90 1.83 8.49 -0.49
N ARG A 91 1.07 8.26 -1.57
CA ARG A 91 0.40 9.33 -2.30
C ARG A 91 -0.89 9.68 -1.55
N GLY A 92 -0.94 10.87 -0.97
CA GLY A 92 -2.17 11.44 -0.44
C GLY A 92 -3.05 12.03 -1.55
N LEU A 93 -4.32 11.66 -1.56
CA LEU A 93 -5.35 12.26 -2.40
C LEU A 93 -5.67 13.71 -1.99
N ASP A 94 -5.24 14.11 -0.78
CA ASP A 94 -5.22 15.48 -0.27
C ASP A 94 -4.05 16.32 -0.81
N GLY A 95 -3.20 15.74 -1.68
CA GLY A 95 -2.04 16.42 -2.25
C GLY A 95 -0.83 16.45 -1.33
N ILE A 96 -0.87 15.72 -0.20
CA ILE A 96 0.23 15.62 0.76
C ILE A 96 0.96 14.28 0.55
N GLN A 97 2.28 14.34 0.40
CA GLN A 97 3.12 13.14 0.42
C GLN A 97 3.62 12.88 1.83
N ARG A 98 3.47 11.64 2.29
CA ARG A 98 3.87 11.24 3.64
C ARG A 98 4.77 10.02 3.57
N MET A 99 5.71 9.96 4.51
CA MET A 99 6.39 8.72 4.84
C MET A 99 5.87 8.18 6.15
N HIS A 100 5.63 6.88 6.21
CA HIS A 100 5.19 6.19 7.41
C HIS A 100 6.18 5.06 7.73
N LEU A 101 6.65 5.03 8.97
CA LEU A 101 7.36 3.88 9.54
C LEU A 101 6.36 3.06 10.34
N THR A 102 6.42 1.74 10.17
CA THR A 102 5.56 0.78 10.86
C THR A 102 6.38 -0.32 11.52
N ASP A 103 5.77 -1.03 12.47
CA ASP A 103 6.26 -2.33 12.92
C ASP A 103 5.96 -3.44 11.89
N GLU A 104 6.42 -4.67 12.16
CA GLU A 104 6.13 -5.84 11.32
C GLU A 104 4.63 -6.17 11.19
N SER A 105 3.80 -5.68 12.11
CA SER A 105 2.35 -5.85 12.13
C SER A 105 1.62 -4.69 11.43
N PHE A 106 2.33 -3.87 10.65
CA PHE A 106 1.80 -2.73 9.90
C PHE A 106 1.17 -1.64 10.80
N ARG A 107 1.54 -1.57 12.08
CA ARG A 107 1.10 -0.52 12.99
C ARG A 107 2.03 0.68 12.87
N LEU A 108 1.45 1.88 12.78
CA LEU A 108 2.21 3.13 12.65
C LEU A 108 3.10 3.37 13.88
N ILE A 109 4.39 3.53 13.64
CA ILE A 109 5.38 3.97 14.63
C ILE A 109 5.62 5.48 14.48
N ARG A 110 5.80 5.95 13.24
CA ARG A 110 6.14 7.35 12.95
C ARG A 110 5.60 7.78 11.59
N GLU A 111 5.24 9.06 11.48
CA GLU A 111 4.89 9.70 10.22
C GLU A 111 5.76 10.95 10.00
N VAL A 112 6.05 11.26 8.74
CA VAL A 112 6.69 12.51 8.31
C VAL A 112 5.94 13.06 7.09
N ASN A 113 5.55 14.34 7.15
CA ASN A 113 5.03 15.06 5.99
C ASN A 113 6.18 15.53 5.10
N LEU A 114 6.36 14.88 3.96
CA LEU A 114 7.42 15.21 3.01
C LEU A 114 7.16 16.53 2.29
N THR A 115 5.90 16.87 2.05
CA THR A 115 5.53 18.14 1.39
C THR A 115 5.92 19.35 2.25
N GLU A 116 5.80 19.25 3.58
CA GLU A 116 6.25 20.30 4.50
C GLU A 116 7.77 20.32 4.67
N THR A 117 8.40 19.15 4.70
CA THR A 117 9.85 19.02 4.99
C THR A 117 10.73 19.30 3.77
N CYS A 118 10.24 18.99 2.56
CA CYS A 118 11.00 19.08 1.32
C CYS A 118 10.34 20.07 0.37
N THR A 119 10.88 21.28 0.31
CA THR A 119 10.32 22.39 -0.49
C THR A 119 10.26 22.14 -2.00
N PHE A 120 10.95 21.11 -2.51
CA PHE A 120 10.90 20.68 -3.91
C PHE A 120 9.78 19.66 -4.19
N ILE A 121 9.22 19.02 -3.16
CA ILE A 121 8.08 18.12 -3.27
C ILE A 121 6.81 18.98 -3.18
N ARG A 122 6.37 19.51 -4.32
CA ARG A 122 5.21 20.40 -4.42
C ARG A 122 4.09 19.74 -5.24
N ALA A 123 2.91 19.57 -4.63
CA ALA A 123 1.70 19.02 -5.26
C ALA A 123 1.91 17.64 -5.94
N GLN A 124 0.86 17.07 -6.56
CA GLN A 124 0.83 15.67 -6.97
C GLN A 124 2.00 15.24 -7.87
N ILE A 125 2.95 14.49 -7.31
CA ILE A 125 3.96 13.73 -8.06
C ILE A 125 3.52 12.27 -8.09
N GLY A 126 3.06 11.82 -9.26
CA GLY A 126 3.03 10.44 -9.75
C GLY A 126 2.79 9.31 -8.72
N ARG A 127 3.38 8.16 -8.99
CA ARG A 127 3.39 7.00 -8.08
C ARG A 127 4.68 7.05 -7.28
N PRO A 128 4.67 7.25 -5.95
CA PRO A 128 5.88 7.22 -5.16
C PRO A 128 6.57 5.87 -5.34
N ARG A 129 7.90 5.86 -5.29
CA ARG A 129 8.71 4.66 -5.33
C ARG A 129 9.80 4.75 -4.27
N LEU A 130 10.01 3.66 -3.56
CA LEU A 130 11.10 3.51 -2.61
C LEU A 130 12.13 2.55 -3.19
N PHE A 131 13.40 2.91 -3.04
CA PHE A 131 14.52 2.09 -3.47
C PHE A 131 15.50 1.95 -2.31
N LYS A 132 15.96 0.74 -2.04
CA LYS A 132 17.09 0.50 -1.15
C LYS A 132 18.38 0.65 -1.97
N ARG A 133 19.35 1.39 -1.44
CA ARG A 133 20.57 1.82 -2.16
C ARG A 133 21.32 0.66 -2.82
N ASP A 134 21.28 -0.53 -2.22
CA ASP A 134 22.08 -1.69 -2.64
C ASP A 134 21.23 -2.98 -2.81
N GLY A 135 19.90 -2.84 -2.96
CA GLY A 135 18.96 -3.98 -2.93
C GLY A 135 18.83 -4.61 -1.55
#